data_AF-A0A1H4NH69-F1
#
_entry.id   AF-A0A1H4NH69-F1
#
_cell.length_a   1.000
_cell.length_b   1.000
_cell.length_c   1.000
_cell.angle_alpha   90.00
_cell.angle_beta   90.00
_cell.angle_gamma   90.00
#
_symmetry.space_group_name_H-M   'P 1'
#
loop_
_entity.id
_entity.type
_entity.pdbx_description
1 polymer ?
#
loop_
_entity_poly.entity_id
_entity_poly.type
_entity_poly.pdbx_seq_one_letter_code
_entity_poly.pdbx_strand_id
1 'polypeptide(L)'
;MSPKPRFRPGVADDINALPTENLRRRALVIALDVANGRLRGLPLGNHRATGDLTDCFKVYFDVRDGPPRYRLVYRVLESGGIEVSLVEVVAVGRRASMAVYAEAARRLGRLDE
;
A
#
# COMPACT_ATOMS: atom_id res chain seq x y z
N MET A 1 5.86 -6.66 21.59
CA MET A 1 6.67 -6.31 20.40
C MET A 1 5.75 -5.60 19.42
N SER A 2 6.10 -4.42 18.92
CA SER A 2 5.21 -3.68 17.99
C SER A 2 5.11 -4.40 16.64
N PRO A 3 3.91 -4.58 16.05
CA PRO A 3 3.76 -5.18 14.73
C PRO A 3 4.59 -4.45 13.68
N LYS A 4 5.30 -5.20 12.85
CA LYS A 4 6.07 -4.66 11.71
C LYS A 4 5.35 -5.01 10.40
N PRO A 5 5.19 -4.04 9.48
CA PRO A 5 4.65 -4.34 8.16
C PRO A 5 5.61 -5.26 7.40
N ARG A 6 5.04 -6.20 6.64
CA ARG A 6 5.74 -6.92 5.59
C ARG A 6 5.71 -6.06 4.31
N PHE A 7 6.80 -6.04 3.57
CA PHE A 7 6.85 -5.41 2.24
C PHE A 7 6.91 -6.48 1.15
N ARG A 8 6.07 -6.36 0.13
CA ARG A 8 6.21 -7.20 -1.08
C ARG A 8 7.50 -6.85 -1.84
N PRO A 9 8.06 -7.81 -2.61
CA PRO A 9 9.14 -7.50 -3.56
C PRO A 9 8.78 -6.31 -4.46
N GLY A 10 9.74 -5.41 -4.70
CA GLY A 10 9.55 -4.18 -5.48
C GLY A 10 9.05 -2.96 -4.69
N VAL A 11 8.50 -3.13 -3.48
CA VAL A 11 8.04 -1.96 -2.70
C VAL A 11 9.20 -1.09 -2.21
N ALA A 12 10.38 -1.68 -1.97
CA ALA A 12 11.57 -0.89 -1.64
C ALA A 12 11.92 0.07 -2.79
N ASP A 13 11.83 -0.40 -4.03
CA ASP A 13 12.10 0.40 -5.23
C ASP A 13 11.03 1.48 -5.43
N ASP A 14 9.76 1.17 -5.19
CA ASP A 14 8.67 2.15 -5.19
C ASP A 14 8.95 3.32 -4.24
N ILE A 15 9.38 3.00 -3.01
CA ILE A 15 9.71 4.00 -2.00
C ILE A 15 10.93 4.79 -2.46
N ASN A 16 11.98 4.14 -2.94
CA ASN A 16 13.18 4.81 -3.43
C ASN A 16 12.90 5.73 -4.62
N ALA A 17 11.93 5.39 -5.48
CA ALA A 17 11.47 6.20 -6.59
C ALA A 17 10.65 7.44 -6.18
N LEU A 18 10.27 7.59 -4.91
CA LEU A 18 9.62 8.80 -4.43
C LEU A 18 10.60 10.00 -4.49
N PRO A 19 10.16 11.18 -5.01
CA PRO A 19 11.09 12.25 -5.37
C PRO A 19 11.87 12.89 -4.22
N THR A 20 11.38 12.81 -2.98
CA THR A 20 11.98 13.51 -1.84
C THR A 20 12.12 12.58 -0.64
N GLU A 21 13.12 12.83 0.21
CA GLU A 21 13.30 12.09 1.46
C GLU A 21 12.06 12.19 2.36
N ASN A 22 11.41 13.36 2.41
CA ASN A 22 10.19 13.54 3.20
C ASN A 22 9.05 12.65 2.71
N LEU A 23 8.90 12.45 1.40
CA LEU A 23 7.91 11.51 0.86
C LEU A 23 8.26 10.06 1.21
N ARG A 24 9.53 9.68 1.13
CA ARG A 24 10.02 8.35 1.53
C ARG A 24 9.74 8.08 3.01
N ARG A 25 10.13 9.01 3.89
CA ARG A 25 9.88 8.94 5.33
C ARG A 25 8.38 8.85 5.61
N ARG A 26 7.56 9.66 4.93
CA ARG A 26 6.09 9.62 5.10
C ARG A 26 5.49 8.27 4.72
N ALA A 27 5.95 7.65 3.64
CA ALA A 27 5.48 6.32 3.23
C ALA A 27 5.83 5.25 4.28
N LEU A 28 7.05 5.29 4.84
CA LEU A 28 7.48 4.38 5.90
C LEU A 28 6.69 4.57 7.21
N VAL A 29 6.45 5.82 7.61
CA VAL A 29 5.62 6.14 8.79
C VAL A 29 4.20 5.60 8.60
N ILE A 30 3.60 5.82 7.43
CA ILE A 30 2.26 5.28 7.11
C ILE A 30 2.26 3.75 7.20
N ALA A 31 3.25 3.07 6.62
CA ALA A 31 3.37 1.61 6.68
C ALA A 31 3.41 1.10 8.13
N LEU A 32 4.14 1.79 9.01
CA LEU A 32 4.17 1.49 10.44
C LEU A 32 2.83 1.80 11.10
N ASP A 33 2.19 2.92 10.80
CA ASP A 33 0.92 3.31 11.42
C ASP A 33 -0.21 2.35 11.05
N VAL A 34 -0.27 1.88 9.80
CA VAL A 34 -1.25 0.86 9.42
C VAL A 34 -0.96 -0.49 10.10
N ALA A 35 0.31 -0.89 10.21
CA ALA A 35 0.70 -2.12 10.90
C ALA A 35 0.36 -2.10 12.39
N ASN A 36 0.48 -0.93 13.03
CA ASN A 36 0.15 -0.75 14.45
C ASN A 36 -1.33 -0.41 14.71
N GLY A 37 -2.19 -0.40 13.67
CA GLY A 37 -3.61 -0.04 13.81
C GLY A 37 -3.87 1.44 14.13
N ARG A 38 -2.85 2.30 14.07
CA ARG A 38 -2.99 3.76 14.29
C ARG A 38 -3.63 4.48 13.10
N LEU A 39 -3.56 3.87 11.92
CA LEU A 39 -4.13 4.38 10.68
C LEU A 39 -4.87 3.27 9.95
N ARG A 40 -6.06 3.59 9.42
CA ARG A 40 -6.84 2.66 8.60
C ARG A 40 -7.02 3.25 7.20
N GLY A 41 -6.70 2.47 6.18
CA GLY A 41 -6.93 2.83 4.79
C GLY A 41 -8.38 2.69 4.36
N LEU A 42 -8.71 3.25 3.20
CA LEU A 42 -10.00 3.03 2.55
C LEU A 42 -9.98 1.71 1.77
N PRO A 43 -11.06 0.91 1.82
CA PRO A 43 -11.12 -0.33 1.04
C PRO A 43 -11.01 -0.03 -0.46
N LEU A 44 -10.37 -0.95 -1.18
CA LEU A 44 -10.39 -1.03 -2.62
C LEU A 44 -11.49 -1.99 -3.08
N GLY A 45 -11.82 -1.93 -4.37
CA GLY A 45 -12.80 -2.80 -4.99
C GLY A 45 -12.21 -3.53 -6.17
N ASN A 46 -13.04 -4.33 -6.83
CA ASN A 46 -12.71 -4.95 -8.10
C ASN A 46 -12.89 -3.93 -9.23
N HIS A 47 -11.93 -3.83 -10.15
CA HIS A 47 -12.01 -2.91 -11.27
C HIS A 47 -11.38 -3.53 -12.53
N ARG A 48 -12.07 -3.44 -13.68
CA ARG A 48 -11.65 -4.05 -14.95
C ARG A 48 -10.20 -3.74 -15.35
N ALA A 49 -9.74 -2.51 -15.08
CA ALA A 49 -8.40 -2.06 -15.44
C ALA A 49 -7.27 -2.48 -14.47
N THR A 50 -7.60 -2.93 -13.26
CA THR A 50 -6.62 -3.22 -12.20
C THR A 50 -6.87 -4.56 -11.52
N GLY A 51 -7.71 -5.42 -12.09
CA GLY A 51 -8.12 -6.67 -11.47
C GLY A 51 -8.84 -6.51 -10.13
N ASP A 52 -8.92 -7.62 -9.40
CA ASP A 52 -9.55 -7.67 -8.08
C ASP A 52 -8.61 -7.14 -7.00
N LEU A 53 -8.98 -6.06 -6.31
CA LEU A 53 -8.26 -5.53 -5.15
C LEU A 53 -9.16 -5.45 -3.91
N THR A 54 -10.22 -6.25 -3.83
CA THR A 54 -11.23 -6.21 -2.74
C THR A 54 -10.67 -6.52 -1.35
N ASP A 55 -9.58 -7.29 -1.25
CA ASP A 55 -8.85 -7.55 0.01
C ASP A 55 -7.83 -6.45 0.38
N CYS A 56 -7.70 -5.42 -0.47
CA CYS A 56 -6.72 -4.36 -0.30
C CYS A 56 -7.34 -3.05 0.20
N PHE A 57 -6.48 -2.22 0.76
CA PHE A 57 -6.78 -0.89 1.27
C PHE A 57 -5.79 0.12 0.70
N LYS A 58 -6.22 1.38 0.58
CA LYS A 58 -5.37 2.50 0.16
C LYS A 58 -5.28 3.57 1.24
N VAL A 59 -4.10 4.15 1.39
CA VAL A 59 -3.86 5.38 2.16
C VAL A 59 -3.38 6.46 1.19
N TYR A 60 -4.06 7.60 1.17
CA TYR A 60 -3.62 8.79 0.43
C TYR A 60 -2.52 9.52 1.21
N PHE A 61 -1.46 9.97 0.53
CA PHE A 61 -0.44 10.78 1.17
C PHE A 61 0.27 11.76 0.23
N ASP A 62 0.79 12.82 0.84
CA ASP A 62 1.69 13.81 0.24
C ASP A 62 2.41 14.55 1.38
N VAL A 63 3.34 15.44 1.04
CA VAL A 63 4.04 16.32 2.00
C VAL A 63 3.74 17.81 1.77
N ARG A 64 2.96 18.12 0.73
CA ARG A 64 2.46 19.46 0.41
C ARG A 64 0.97 19.55 0.73
N ASP A 65 0.47 20.77 0.78
CA ASP A 65 -0.96 21.03 0.85
C ASP A 65 -1.69 20.70 -0.47
N GLY A 66 -3.00 20.44 -0.35
CA GLY A 66 -3.90 20.10 -1.45
C GLY A 66 -4.08 18.60 -1.69
N PRO A 67 -4.65 18.20 -2.84
CA PRO A 67 -4.99 16.80 -3.11
C PRO A 67 -3.76 15.87 -3.11
N PRO A 68 -3.79 14.76 -2.35
CA PRO A 68 -2.66 13.85 -2.26
C PRO A 68 -2.33 13.14 -3.58
N ARG A 69 -1.07 13.25 -4.01
CA ARG A 69 -0.61 12.66 -5.28
C ARG A 69 -0.26 11.19 -5.17
N TYR A 70 0.11 10.71 -3.98
CA TYR A 70 0.62 9.37 -3.77
C TYR A 70 -0.38 8.49 -3.02
N ARG A 71 -0.27 7.18 -3.21
CA ARG A 71 -0.96 6.16 -2.44
C ARG A 71 0.00 5.10 -1.96
N LEU A 72 -0.29 4.56 -0.79
CA LEU A 72 0.22 3.28 -0.31
C LEU A 72 -0.93 2.29 -0.35
N VAL A 73 -0.71 1.14 -0.97
CA VAL A 73 -1.65 0.01 -1.05
C VAL A 73 -1.16 -1.10 -0.13
N TYR A 74 -2.04 -1.61 0.73
CA TYR A 74 -1.74 -2.71 1.64
C TYR A 74 -2.91 -3.69 1.73
N ARG A 75 -2.66 -4.88 2.25
CA ARG A 75 -3.70 -5.83 2.67
C ARG A 75 -3.43 -6.36 4.07
N VAL A 76 -4.47 -6.87 4.70
CA VAL A 76 -4.40 -7.51 6.01
C VAL A 76 -4.46 -9.01 5.78
N LEU A 77 -3.41 -9.72 6.18
CA LEU A 77 -3.35 -11.17 6.12
C LEU A 77 -3.84 -11.74 7.45
N GLU A 78 -4.80 -12.64 7.37
CA GLU A 78 -5.20 -13.44 8.53
C GLU A 78 -4.06 -14.41 8.86
N SER A 79 -3.45 -14.23 10.02
CA SER A 79 -2.59 -15.26 10.60
C SER A 79 -3.53 -16.31 11.17
N GLY A 80 -3.50 -17.55 10.66
CA GLY A 80 -4.41 -18.64 11.04
C GLY A 80 -4.24 -19.18 12.47
N GLY A 81 -3.94 -18.31 13.45
CA GLY A 81 -3.76 -18.62 14.86
C GLY A 81 -4.03 -17.41 15.76
N ILE A 82 -3.88 -17.61 17.07
CA ILE A 82 -4.17 -16.61 18.11
C ILE A 82 -3.21 -15.42 17.95
N GLU A 83 -3.77 -14.28 17.57
CA GLU A 83 -3.18 -12.93 17.64
C GLU A 83 -1.96 -12.65 16.74
N VAL A 84 -2.23 -12.05 15.58
CA VAL A 84 -1.72 -10.74 15.09
C VAL A 84 -1.97 -10.72 13.58
N SER A 85 -2.90 -9.87 13.14
CA SER A 85 -3.13 -9.64 11.71
C SER A 85 -1.88 -9.02 11.09
N LEU A 86 -1.32 -9.67 10.06
CA LEU A 86 -0.09 -9.19 9.41
C LEU A 86 -0.46 -8.19 8.30
N VAL A 87 0.04 -6.97 8.42
CA VAL A 87 -0.09 -5.98 7.33
C VAL A 87 1.01 -6.21 6.29
N GLU A 88 0.60 -6.45 5.05
CA GLU A 88 1.48 -6.53 3.89
C GLU A 88 1.30 -5.30 3.00
N VAL A 89 2.33 -4.47 2.87
CA VAL A 89 2.39 -3.37 1.91
C VAL A 89 2.65 -3.97 0.53
N VAL A 90 1.78 -3.65 -0.42
CA VAL A 90 1.76 -4.22 -1.77
C VAL A 90 2.42 -3.30 -2.78
N ALA A 91 2.10 -2.00 -2.76
CA ALA A 91 2.65 -1.01 -3.69
C ALA A 91 2.63 0.41 -3.10
N VAL A 92 3.58 1.24 -3.52
CA VAL A 92 3.63 2.68 -3.21
C VAL A 92 3.84 3.46 -4.49
N GLY A 93 3.15 4.58 -4.68
CA GLY A 93 3.39 5.38 -5.88
C GLY A 93 2.36 6.45 -6.17
N ARG A 94 2.54 7.13 -7.29
CA ARG A 94 1.57 8.13 -7.79
C ARG A 94 0.31 7.43 -8.30
N ARG A 95 -0.84 8.12 -8.23
CA ARG A 95 -2.08 7.64 -8.86
C ARG A 95 -2.08 7.70 -10.38
N ALA A 96 -1.22 8.51 -10.99
CA ALA A 96 -1.29 8.84 -12.42
C ALA A 96 -1.60 7.58 -13.25
N SER A 97 -2.70 7.64 -14.01
CA SER A 97 -3.20 6.53 -14.83
C SER A 97 -3.40 5.19 -14.13
N MET A 98 -3.80 5.20 -12.85
CA MET A 98 -4.01 3.99 -12.02
C MET A 98 -2.73 3.16 -11.78
N ALA A 99 -1.54 3.68 -12.07
CA ALA A 99 -0.29 2.93 -12.07
C ALA A 99 -0.01 2.17 -10.76
N VAL A 100 -0.19 2.82 -9.60
CA VAL A 100 0.01 2.18 -8.30
C VAL A 100 -0.94 1.00 -8.04
N TYR A 101 -2.14 1.03 -8.60
CA TYR A 101 -3.12 -0.06 -8.45
C TYR A 101 -2.84 -1.20 -9.44
N ALA A 102 -2.45 -0.87 -10.68
CA ALA A 102 -2.01 -1.86 -11.65
C ALA A 102 -0.77 -2.63 -11.15
N GLU A 103 0.18 -1.92 -10.54
CA GLU A 103 1.36 -2.54 -9.95
C GLU A 103 1.01 -3.41 -8.75
N ALA A 104 0.04 -2.98 -7.91
CA ALA A 104 -0.46 -3.81 -6.82
C ALA A 104 -1.09 -5.11 -7.34
N ALA A 105 -1.94 -5.02 -8.36
CA ALA A 105 -2.59 -6.17 -8.98
C ALA A 105 -1.58 -7.14 -9.61
N ARG A 106 -0.59 -6.60 -10.34
CA ARG A 106 0.51 -7.38 -10.92
C ARG A 106 1.27 -8.15 -9.85
N ARG A 107 1.65 -7.50 -8.75
CA ARG A 107 2.37 -8.14 -7.63
C ARG A 107 1.55 -9.17 -6.88
N LEU A 108 0.23 -9.10 -6.98
CA LEU A 108 -0.69 -10.09 -6.42
C LEU A 108 -1.07 -11.18 -7.41
N GLY A 109 -0.60 -11.12 -8.66
CA GLY A 109 -0.91 -12.09 -9.72
C GLY A 109 -2.37 -12.04 -10.19
N ARG A 110 -2.95 -10.84 -10.27
CA ARG A 110 -4.39 -10.61 -10.54
C ARG A 110 -4.68 -9.88 -11.84
N LEU A 111 -3.67 -9.75 -12.70
CA LEU A 111 -3.87 -9.32 -14.06
C LEU A 111 -4.07 -10.60 -14.87
N ASP A 112 -5.23 -10.73 -15.50
CA ASP A 112 -5.45 -11.75 -16.52
C ASP A 112 -4.58 -11.39 -17.74
N GLU A 113 -3.92 -12.39 -18.35
CA GLU A 113 -3.17 -12.22 -19.61
C GLU A 113 -4.09 -11.82 -20.78
#